data_AF-A0A1F4D4B0-F1
#
_entry.id   AF-A0A1F4D4B0-F1
#
_cell.length_a   1.000
_cell.length_b   1.000
_cell.length_c   1.000
_cell.angle_alpha   90.00
_cell.angle_beta   90.00
_cell.angle_gamma   90.00
#
_symmetry.space_group_name_H-M   'P 1'
#
loop_
_entity.id
_entity.type
_entity.pdbx_description
1 polymer ?
#
loop_
_entity_poly.entity_id
_entity_poly.type
_entity_poly.pdbx_seq_one_letter_code
_entity_poly.pdbx_strand_id
1 'polypeptide(L)'
;MAWLVPPPAAKARSGKTRAARPRPRWSRRLEERVIELCARGDYRPSRWLRAGDPRMLAGVAVMLASQESFARTRMLALAERLHAGMSAPGEFGRWLARSPVQAVRFLPMLKARMRAPGLPAR
;
A
#
# COMPACT_ATOMS: atom_id res chain seq x y z
N MET A 1 43.98 -23.34 25.81
CA MET A 1 43.77 -22.53 24.58
C MET A 1 42.44 -22.95 23.98
N ALA A 2 41.41 -22.11 24.09
CA ALA A 2 40.07 -22.41 23.60
C ALA A 2 39.93 -21.92 22.15
N TRP A 3 39.65 -22.83 21.23
CA TRP A 3 39.39 -22.49 19.82
C TRP A 3 37.88 -22.33 19.61
N LEU A 4 37.48 -21.12 19.23
CA LEU A 4 36.12 -20.81 18.78
C LEU A 4 35.91 -21.42 17.38
N VAL A 5 35.03 -22.42 17.27
CA VAL A 5 34.61 -22.98 15.97
C VAL A 5 33.42 -22.16 15.45
N PRO A 6 33.49 -21.50 14.28
CA PRO A 6 32.35 -20.79 13.72
C PRO A 6 31.32 -21.78 13.11
N PRO A 7 30.00 -21.51 13.24
CA PRO A 7 28.96 -22.36 12.67
C PRO A 7 28.95 -22.31 11.13
N PRO A 8 28.56 -23.42 10.45
CA PRO A 8 28.57 -23.48 9.00
C PRO A 8 27.54 -22.51 8.39
N ALA A 9 27.99 -21.78 7.37
CA ALA A 9 27.22 -20.79 6.63
C ALA A 9 25.88 -21.39 6.15
N ALA A 10 24.77 -20.87 6.70
CA ALA A 10 23.44 -21.16 6.23
C ALA A 10 23.32 -20.68 4.78
N LYS A 11 23.23 -21.63 3.83
CA LYS A 11 22.98 -21.34 2.41
C LYS A 11 21.72 -20.48 2.29
N ALA A 12 21.90 -19.23 1.87
CA ALA A 12 20.80 -18.33 1.53
C ALA A 12 19.94 -19.01 0.45
N ARG A 13 18.68 -19.29 0.78
CA ARG A 13 17.69 -19.79 -0.18
C ARG A 13 17.51 -18.72 -1.24
N SER A 14 18.09 -18.96 -2.42
CA SER A 14 17.90 -18.15 -3.62
C SER A 14 16.42 -18.16 -3.99
N GLY A 15 15.70 -17.11 -3.58
CA GLY A 15 14.33 -16.88 -3.97
C GLY A 15 14.31 -16.55 -5.46
N LYS A 16 13.98 -17.57 -6.27
CA LYS A 16 13.72 -17.48 -7.71
C LYS A 16 13.04 -16.16 -8.05
N THR A 17 13.77 -15.24 -8.68
CA THR A 17 13.29 -13.92 -9.08
C THR A 17 12.13 -14.13 -10.04
N ARG A 18 10.90 -14.13 -9.52
CA ARG A 18 9.70 -14.05 -10.37
C ARG A 18 9.86 -12.76 -11.17
N ALA A 19 10.08 -12.91 -12.48
CA ALA A 19 10.14 -11.81 -13.41
C ALA A 19 9.02 -10.83 -13.04
N ALA A 20 9.42 -9.61 -12.67
CA ALA A 20 8.51 -8.62 -12.13
C ALA A 20 7.45 -8.33 -13.19
N ARG A 21 6.24 -8.84 -12.97
CA ARG A 21 5.07 -8.53 -13.79
C ARG A 21 5.00 -6.99 -13.90
N PRO A 22 4.79 -6.41 -15.09
CA PRO A 22 4.74 -4.95 -15.25
C PRO A 22 3.82 -4.36 -14.19
N ARG A 23 4.37 -3.50 -13.33
CA ARG A 23 3.60 -2.89 -12.25
C ARG A 23 2.49 -2.05 -12.90
N PRO A 24 1.21 -2.28 -12.55
CA PRO A 24 0.13 -1.56 -13.19
C PRO A 24 0.32 -0.07 -12.93
N ARG A 25 0.40 0.72 -14.00
CA ARG A 25 0.40 2.18 -13.91
C ARG A 25 -0.92 2.63 -13.25
N TRP A 26 -0.87 3.74 -12.51
CA TRP A 26 -2.07 4.33 -11.96
C TRP A 26 -3.06 4.64 -13.09
N SER A 27 -4.20 3.97 -13.04
CA SER A 27 -5.25 4.03 -14.04
C SER A 27 -6.59 4.15 -13.33
N ARG A 28 -7.61 4.62 -14.03
CA ARG A 28 -8.96 4.75 -13.49
C ARG A 28 -9.47 3.44 -12.87
N ARG A 29 -9.22 2.30 -13.51
CA ARG A 29 -9.60 0.97 -13.00
C ARG A 29 -8.87 0.59 -11.70
N LEU A 30 -7.59 0.97 -11.58
CA LEU A 30 -6.82 0.74 -10.36
C LEU A 30 -7.34 1.64 -9.23
N GLU A 31 -7.58 2.92 -9.53
CA GLU A 31 -8.13 3.89 -8.60
C GLU A 31 -9.49 3.42 -8.04
N GLU A 32 -10.42 3.01 -8.90
CA GLU A 32 -11.73 2.46 -8.51
C GLU A 32 -11.59 1.21 -7.62
N ARG A 33 -10.68 0.30 -7.94
CA ARG A 33 -10.41 -0.90 -7.13
C ARG A 33 -9.87 -0.55 -5.74
N VAL A 34 -8.99 0.45 -5.64
CA VAL A 34 -8.46 0.91 -4.34
C VAL A 34 -9.56 1.60 -3.54
N ILE A 35 -10.39 2.42 -4.17
CA ILE A 35 -11.57 3.03 -3.55
C ILE A 35 -12.50 1.95 -2.97
N GLU A 36 -12.74 0.86 -3.70
CA GLU A 36 -13.54 -0.26 -3.22
C GLU A 36 -12.95 -0.97 -2.01
N LEU A 37 -11.63 -1.24 -2.03
CA LEU A 37 -10.93 -1.84 -0.89
C LEU A 37 -11.03 -0.93 0.35
N CYS A 38 -10.86 0.38 0.17
CA CYS A 38 -10.97 1.35 1.24
C CYS A 38 -12.39 1.44 1.78
N ALA A 39 -13.40 1.47 0.91
CA ALA A 39 -14.81 1.55 1.31
C ALA A 39 -15.27 0.29 2.06
N ARG A 40 -14.70 -0.88 1.76
CA ARG A 40 -14.94 -2.13 2.49
C ARG A 40 -14.24 -2.19 3.86
N GLY A 41 -13.35 -1.25 4.16
CA GLY A 41 -12.56 -1.26 5.39
C GLY A 41 -11.51 -2.38 5.42
N ASP A 42 -11.01 -2.83 4.27
CA ASP A 42 -10.01 -3.89 4.19
C ASP A 42 -8.61 -3.34 4.53
N TYR A 43 -8.05 -3.71 5.68
CA TYR A 43 -6.68 -3.35 6.08
C TYR A 43 -5.66 -4.49 5.88
N ARG A 44 -6.05 -5.57 5.19
CA ARG A 44 -5.20 -6.76 5.03
C ARG A 44 -4.11 -6.49 3.96
N PRO A 45 -2.81 -6.54 4.30
CA PRO A 45 -1.73 -6.23 3.35
C PRO A 45 -1.77 -7.09 2.09
N SER A 46 -2.12 -8.37 2.21
CA SER A 46 -2.21 -9.28 1.07
C SER A 46 -3.26 -8.86 0.04
N ARG A 47 -4.36 -8.20 0.45
CA ARG A 47 -5.38 -7.68 -0.47
C ARG A 47 -4.87 -6.45 -1.20
N TRP A 48 -4.15 -5.58 -0.50
CA TRP A 48 -3.53 -4.39 -1.05
C TRP A 48 -2.42 -4.76 -2.04
N LEU A 49 -1.50 -5.66 -1.68
CA LEU A 49 -0.44 -6.15 -2.59
C LEU A 49 -0.98 -6.78 -3.89
N ARG A 50 -2.18 -7.35 -3.86
CA ARG A 50 -2.85 -7.87 -5.07
C ARG A 50 -3.52 -6.79 -5.91
N ALA A 51 -3.84 -5.65 -5.32
CA ALA A 51 -4.52 -4.56 -6.00
C ALA A 51 -3.58 -3.82 -6.97
N GLY A 52 -2.33 -3.58 -6.56
CA GLY A 52 -1.38 -2.79 -7.35
C GLY A 52 0.02 -2.70 -6.75
N ASP A 53 0.75 -1.66 -7.14
CA ASP A 53 2.13 -1.44 -6.71
C ASP A 53 2.24 -1.16 -5.19
N PRO A 54 3.10 -1.88 -4.44
CA PRO A 54 3.18 -1.73 -2.98
C PRO A 54 3.58 -0.33 -2.52
N ARG A 55 4.53 0.33 -3.22
CA ARG A 55 4.99 1.68 -2.87
C ARG A 55 3.87 2.70 -3.11
N MET A 56 3.18 2.58 -4.23
CA MET A 56 2.04 3.42 -4.56
C MET A 56 0.93 3.30 -3.51
N LEU A 57 0.57 2.07 -3.18
CA LEU A 57 -0.48 1.77 -2.21
C LEU A 57 -0.11 2.14 -0.77
N ALA A 58 1.16 2.00 -0.40
CA ALA A 58 1.64 2.48 0.90
C ALA A 58 1.44 4.00 1.03
N GLY A 59 1.77 4.78 -0.01
CA GLY A 59 1.52 6.23 0.01
C GLY A 59 0.04 6.59 0.07
N VAL A 60 -0.83 5.84 -0.63
CA VAL A 60 -2.28 5.98 -0.48
C VAL A 60 -2.73 5.69 0.96
N ALA A 61 -2.19 4.65 1.60
CA ALA A 61 -2.50 4.34 2.99
C ALA A 61 -2.08 5.47 3.94
N VAL A 62 -0.89 6.07 3.76
CA VAL A 62 -0.46 7.24 4.55
C VAL A 62 -1.39 8.44 4.31
N MET A 63 -1.76 8.71 3.06
CA MET A 63 -2.71 9.79 2.73
C MET A 63 -4.07 9.57 3.41
N LEU A 64 -4.56 8.33 3.44
CA LEU A 64 -5.81 7.98 4.14
C LEU A 64 -5.68 8.03 5.66
N ALA A 65 -4.49 7.80 6.20
CA ALA A 65 -4.24 7.95 7.63
C ALA A 65 -4.43 9.40 8.12
N SER A 66 -4.34 10.39 7.21
CA SER A 66 -4.62 11.79 7.49
C SER A 66 -6.12 12.14 7.40
N GLN A 67 -6.99 11.19 7.10
CA GLN A 67 -8.44 11.39 7.05
C GLN A 67 -9.09 10.85 8.33
N GLU A 68 -9.99 11.64 8.93
CA GLU A 68 -10.68 11.27 10.18
C GLU A 68 -11.55 10.02 10.06
N SER A 69 -12.05 9.72 8.86
CA SER A 69 -12.90 8.54 8.60
C SER A 69 -12.14 7.21 8.64
N PHE A 70 -10.81 7.22 8.78
CA PHE A 70 -9.98 6.03 8.82
C PHE A 70 -9.18 5.93 10.12
N ALA A 71 -8.99 4.70 10.61
CA ALA A 71 -8.13 4.44 11.75
C ALA A 71 -6.66 4.72 11.38
N ARG A 72 -6.18 5.92 11.72
CA ARG A 72 -4.81 6.42 11.43
C ARG A 72 -3.73 5.38 11.72
N THR A 73 -3.71 4.82 12.93
CA THR A 73 -2.70 3.83 13.34
C THR A 73 -2.72 2.57 12.47
N ARG A 74 -3.91 2.09 12.09
CA ARG A 74 -4.04 0.89 11.24
C ARG A 74 -3.58 1.17 9.80
N MET A 75 -3.86 2.37 9.28
CA MET A 75 -3.40 2.78 7.96
C MET A 75 -1.89 2.97 7.89
N LEU A 76 -1.29 3.59 8.91
CA LEU A 76 0.17 3.72 8.98
C LEU A 76 0.87 2.36 9.10
N ALA A 77 0.34 1.46 9.95
CA ALA A 77 0.87 0.10 10.04
C ALA A 77 0.75 -0.66 8.71
N LEU A 78 -0.36 -0.46 7.98
CA LEU A 78 -0.52 -1.02 6.64
C LEU A 78 0.50 -0.45 5.66
N ALA A 79 0.72 0.87 5.67
CA ALA A 79 1.70 1.53 4.82
C ALA A 79 3.11 0.94 5.04
N GLU A 80 3.52 0.78 6.29
CA GLU A 80 4.82 0.18 6.64
C GLU A 80 4.94 -1.28 6.19
N ARG A 81 3.85 -2.05 6.27
CA ARG A 81 3.82 -3.44 5.78
C ARG A 81 3.85 -3.55 4.26
N LEU A 82 3.41 -2.51 3.55
CA LEU A 82 3.43 -2.44 2.09
C LEU A 82 4.77 -1.90 1.57
N HIS A 83 5.33 -0.90 2.24
CA HIS A 83 6.62 -0.31 1.95
C HIS A 83 7.21 0.31 3.21
N ALA A 84 8.28 -0.30 3.73
CA ALA A 84 8.98 0.18 4.91
C ALA A 84 9.44 1.63 4.72
N GLY A 85 9.23 2.45 5.75
CA GLY A 85 9.61 3.87 5.79
C GLY A 85 8.66 4.80 5.04
N MET A 86 7.58 4.32 4.41
CA MET A 86 6.63 5.19 3.70
C MET A 86 5.90 6.16 4.64
N SER A 87 5.69 5.81 5.91
CA SER A 87 5.10 6.72 6.90
C SER A 87 6.03 7.87 7.32
N ALA A 88 7.32 7.79 6.98
CA ALA A 88 8.26 8.86 7.29
C ALA A 88 7.95 10.10 6.42
N PRO A 89 7.93 11.32 7.01
CA PRO A 89 7.58 12.54 6.27
C PRO A 89 8.40 12.75 4.99
N GLY A 90 9.70 12.44 5.02
CA GLY A 90 10.58 12.60 3.85
C GLY A 90 10.25 11.65 2.70
N GLU A 91 9.92 10.40 3.00
CA GLU A 91 9.57 9.41 1.96
C GLU A 91 8.16 9.65 1.44
N PHE A 92 7.22 10.00 2.32
CA PHE A 92 5.87 10.40 1.92
C PHE A 92 5.87 11.67 1.06
N GLY A 93 6.67 12.69 1.40
CA GLY A 93 6.83 13.90 0.58
C GLY A 93 7.38 13.60 -0.81
N ARG A 94 8.38 12.72 -0.91
CA ARG A 94 8.91 12.22 -2.19
C ARG A 94 7.91 11.41 -3.00
N TRP A 95 7.00 10.72 -2.32
CA TRP A 95 5.88 10.02 -2.95
C TRP A 95 4.89 11.05 -3.50
N LEU A 96 4.45 12.02 -2.70
CA LEU A 96 3.52 13.07 -3.13
C LEU A 96 4.02 13.82 -4.37
N ALA A 97 5.30 14.20 -4.40
CA ALA A 97 5.91 14.90 -5.53
C ALA A 97 5.89 14.12 -6.86
N ARG A 98 5.77 12.78 -6.80
CA ARG A 98 5.81 11.88 -7.96
C ARG A 98 4.52 11.09 -8.15
N SER A 99 3.55 11.28 -7.27
CA SER A 99 2.37 10.44 -7.23
C SER A 99 1.40 10.86 -8.34
N PRO A 100 0.93 9.92 -9.17
CA PRO A 100 -0.17 10.18 -10.09
C PRO A 100 -1.53 10.26 -9.38
N VAL A 101 -1.58 10.02 -8.06
CA VAL A 101 -2.82 10.04 -7.27
C VAL A 101 -3.21 11.49 -7.00
N GLN A 102 -4.34 11.92 -7.56
CA GLN A 102 -4.89 13.25 -7.32
C GLN A 102 -5.81 13.21 -6.08
N ALA A 103 -5.30 13.60 -4.91
CA ALA A 103 -6.05 13.58 -3.65
C ALA A 103 -7.40 14.34 -3.74
N VAL A 104 -7.41 15.47 -4.46
CA VAL A 104 -8.59 16.31 -4.72
C VAL A 104 -9.73 15.57 -5.43
N ARG A 105 -9.42 14.52 -6.18
CA ARG A 105 -10.41 13.67 -6.85
C ARG A 105 -10.67 12.39 -6.08
N PHE A 106 -9.60 11.76 -5.61
CA PHE A 106 -9.64 10.47 -4.94
C PHE A 106 -10.50 10.50 -3.67
N LEU A 107 -10.31 11.52 -2.81
CA LEU A 107 -10.99 11.60 -1.53
C LEU A 107 -12.50 11.84 -1.66
N PRO A 108 -13.00 12.76 -2.52
CA PRO A 108 -14.43 12.87 -2.78
C PRO A 108 -15.06 11.58 -3.33
N MET A 109 -14.40 10.89 -4.28
CA MET A 109 -14.92 9.63 -4.83
C MET A 109 -15.00 8.52 -3.76
N LEU A 110 -14.01 8.44 -2.89
CA LEU A 110 -14.02 7.52 -1.75
C LEU A 110 -15.15 7.83 -0.78
N LYS A 111 -15.33 9.11 -0.40
CA LYS A 111 -16.43 9.55 0.46
C LYS A 111 -17.80 9.22 -0.15
N ALA A 112 -17.97 9.44 -1.45
CA ALA A 112 -19.19 9.06 -2.16
C ALA A 112 -19.44 7.55 -2.12
N ARG A 113 -18.40 6.72 -2.31
CA ARG A 113 -18.52 5.26 -2.23
C ARG A 113 -18.84 4.77 -0.82
N MET A 114 -18.26 5.36 0.21
CA MET A 114 -18.54 5.01 1.61
C MET A 114 -19.99 5.37 2.02
N ARG A 115 -20.56 6.43 1.43
CA ARG A 115 -21.96 6.85 1.63
C ARG A 115 -22.97 6.01 0.86
N ALA A 116 -22.55 5.34 -0.22
CA ALA A 116 -23.38 4.43 -1.01
C ALA A 116 -22.96 2.96 -0.80
N PRO A 117 -23.15 2.40 0.41
CA PRO A 117 -22.85 1.00 0.65
C PRO A 117 -23.78 0.11 -0.19
N GLY A 118 -23.30 -0.45 -1.29
CA GLY A 118 -23.94 -1.60 -1.93
C GLY A 118 -24.42 -1.51 -3.38
N LEU A 119 -23.91 -0.60 -4.23
CA LEU A 119 -24.15 -0.73 -5.67
C LEU A 119 -23.00 -1.51 -6.35
N PRO A 120 -23.21 -2.77 -6.78
CA PRO A 120 -22.27 -3.43 -7.69
C PRO A 120 -22.22 -2.65 -9.00
N ALA A 121 -21.03 -2.56 -9.59
CA ALA A 121 -20.84 -2.08 -10.95
C ALA A 121 -21.76 -2.89 -11.87
N ARG A 122 -22.70 -2.20 -12.53
CA ARG A 122 -23.42 -2.73 -13.69
C ARG A 122 -22.48 -2.83 -14.88
#